data_AF-A0A373FV36-F1
#
_entry.id   AF-A0A373FV36-F1
#
_cell.length_a   1.000
_cell.length_b   1.000
_cell.length_c   1.000
_cell.angle_alpha   90.00
_cell.angle_beta   90.00
_cell.angle_gamma   90.00
#
_symmetry.space_group_name_H-M   'P 1'
#
loop_
_entity.id
_entity.type
_entity.pdbx_description
1 polymer ?
#
loop_
_entity_poly.entity_id
_entity_poly.type
_entity_poly.pdbx_seq_one_letter_code
_entity_poly.pdbx_strand_id
1 'polypeptide(L)' 'MFEPKTKAITRWGLTIRGTDVFFPKKETTIKIGRLTLKMNPETRMFEEYRLWDLTSGVPELIDEQRFDRTILIQ' A
#
# COMPACT_ATOMS: atom_id res chain seq x y z
N MET A 1 31.41 -13.25 -0.29
CA MET A 1 30.16 -13.06 -1.04
C MET A 1 29.33 -12.06 -0.24
N PHE A 2 29.08 -10.87 -0.75
CA PHE A 2 28.19 -9.89 -0.11
C PHE A 2 26.78 -10.26 -0.53
N GLU A 3 25.98 -10.83 0.36
CA GLU A 3 24.56 -11.02 0.07
C GLU A 3 23.85 -9.67 0.24
N PRO A 4 23.17 -9.15 -0.80
CA PRO A 4 22.40 -7.92 -0.68
C PRO A 4 21.30 -8.11 0.36
N LYS A 5 21.25 -7.23 1.36
CA LYS A 5 20.23 -7.28 2.42
C LYS A 5 19.02 -6.48 1.97
N THR A 6 18.12 -7.09 1.21
CA THR A 6 16.87 -6.41 0.80
C THR A 6 15.69 -6.80 1.68
N LYS A 7 14.75 -5.87 1.87
CA LYS A 7 13.46 -6.13 2.52
C LYS A 7 12.29 -5.64 1.69
N ALA A 8 11.39 -6.55 1.35
CA ALA A 8 10.12 -6.23 0.71
C ALA A 8 9.05 -5.91 1.76
N ILE A 9 8.29 -4.84 1.54
CA ILE A 9 7.16 -4.43 2.38
C ILE A 9 5.95 -4.17 1.49
N THR A 10 4.81 -4.79 1.82
CA THR A 10 3.52 -4.51 1.17
C THR A 10 2.66 -3.66 2.09
N ARG A 11 2.09 -2.58 1.54
CA ARG A 11 1.18 -1.67 2.23
C ARG A 11 -0.16 -1.66 1.50
N TRP A 12 -1.23 -1.52 2.28
CA TRP A 12 -2.59 -1.43 1.77
C TRP A 12 -3.15 -0.05 2.09
N GLY A 13 -3.86 0.54 1.15
CA GLY A 13 -4.40 1.88 1.34
C GLY A 13 -5.66 2.18 0.54
N LEU A 14 -6.29 3.29 0.92
CA LEU A 14 -7.42 3.89 0.23
C LEU A 14 -7.04 5.31 -0.18
N THR A 15 -7.34 5.69 -1.42
CA THR A 15 -7.33 7.09 -1.85
C THR A 15 -8.74 7.64 -1.68
N ILE A 16 -8.92 8.56 -0.73
CA ILE A 16 -10.21 9.16 -0.39
C ILE A 16 -10.09 10.66 -0.67
N ARG A 17 -10.89 11.19 -1.60
CA ARG A 17 -10.79 12.61 -2.05
C ARG A 17 -9.37 13.05 -2.41
N GLY A 18 -8.61 12.17 -3.06
CA GLY A 18 -7.23 12.43 -3.45
C GLY A 18 -6.18 12.28 -2.34
N THR A 19 -6.59 11.97 -1.10
CA THR A 19 -5.67 11.70 0.01
C THR A 19 -5.49 10.21 0.23
N ASP A 20 -4.24 9.77 0.35
CA ASP A 20 -3.92 8.38 0.64
C ASP A 20 -3.91 8.09 2.15
N VAL A 21 -4.66 7.07 2.54
CA VAL A 21 -4.74 6.57 3.91
C VAL A 21 -4.30 5.11 3.92
N PHE A 22 -3.29 4.80 4.75
CA PHE A 22 -2.72 3.46 4.84
C PHE A 22 -3.26 2.69 6.04
N PHE A 23 -3.40 1.38 5.87
CA PHE A 23 -3.87 0.48 6.90
C PHE A 23 -2.90 -0.69 7.07
N PRO A 24 -2.79 -1.24 8.30
CA PRO A 24 -1.84 -2.31 8.60
C PRO A 24 -2.24 -3.66 8.02
N LYS A 25 -3.54 -3.85 7.70
CA LYS A 25 -4.10 -5.12 7.23
C LYS A 25 -4.99 -4.91 6.01
N LYS A 26 -4.93 -5.85 5.07
CA LYS A 26 -5.77 -5.88 3.88
C LYS A 26 -7.26 -5.90 4.25
N GLU A 27 -7.63 -6.73 5.22
CA GLU A 27 -9.01 -6.92 5.66
C GLU A 27 -9.60 -5.62 6.22
N THR A 28 -8.81 -4.89 7.00
CA THR A 28 -9.20 -3.57 7.52
C THR A 28 -9.40 -2.58 6.38
N THR A 29 -8.49 -2.56 5.40
CA THR A 29 -8.59 -1.69 4.21
C THR A 29 -9.88 -1.96 3.45
N ILE A 30 -10.22 -3.22 3.20
CA ILE A 30 -11.45 -3.61 2.49
C ILE A 30 -12.69 -3.19 3.29
N LYS A 31 -12.71 -3.48 4.60
CA LYS A 31 -13.83 -3.12 5.48
C LYS A 31 -14.08 -1.62 5.48
N ILE A 32 -13.04 -0.82 5.64
CA ILE A 32 -13.14 0.65 5.62
C ILE A 32 -13.48 1.15 4.23
N GLY A 33 -12.89 0.60 3.17
CA GLY A 33 -13.13 1.02 1.79
C GLY A 33 -14.60 0.88 1.38
N ARG A 34 -15.23 -0.25 1.73
CA ARG A 34 -16.67 -0.46 1.53
C ARG A 34 -17.55 0.53 2.28
N LEU A 35 -17.13 0.96 3.48
CA LEU A 35 -17.86 1.99 4.24
C LEU A 35 -17.67 3.37 3.61
N THR A 36 -16.45 3.71 3.24
CA THR A 36 -16.11 5.01 2.67
C THR A 36 -16.76 5.21 1.29
N LEU A 37 -16.86 4.17 0.46
CA LEU A 37 -17.54 4.23 -0.84
C LEU A 37 -18.98 4.77 -0.76
N LYS A 38 -19.68 4.52 0.36
CA LYS A 38 -21.05 5.03 0.57
C LYS A 38 -21.11 6.56 0.66
N MET A 39 -20.02 7.18 1.11
CA MET A 39 -19.94 8.64 1.32
C MET A 39 -19.04 9.33 0.28
N ASN A 40 -18.11 8.58 -0.32
CA ASN A 40 -17.10 9.06 -1.26
C ASN A 40 -16.98 8.01 -2.38
N PRO A 41 -17.86 8.04 -3.39
CA PRO A 41 -17.91 7.06 -4.47
C PRO A 41 -16.61 6.97 -5.28
N GLU A 42 -15.78 8.00 -5.25
CA GLU A 42 -14.46 8.08 -5.88
C GLU A 42 -13.34 7.38 -5.08
N THR A 43 -13.68 6.75 -3.96
CA THR A 43 -12.72 6.00 -3.13
C THR A 43 -12.09 4.88 -3.95
N ARG A 44 -10.77 4.90 -4.06
CA ARG A 44 -9.98 3.85 -4.73
C ARG A 44 -9.19 3.07 -3.72
N MET A 45 -9.11 1.75 -3.88
CA MET A 45 -8.23 0.91 -3.06
C MET A 45 -6.96 0.60 -3.84
N PHE A 46 -5.83 0.58 -3.15
CA PHE A 46 -4.55 0.25 -3.76
C PHE A 46 -3.70 -0.63 -2.85
N GLU A 47 -2.78 -1.34 -3.49
CA GLU A 47 -1.70 -2.11 -2.88
C GLU A 47 -0.37 -1.53 -3.35
N GLU A 48 0.54 -1.27 -2.41
CA GLU A 48 1.84 -0.67 -2.66
C GLU A 48 2.93 -1.64 -2.20
N TYR A 49 3.81 -2.03 -3.12
CA TYR A 49 5.00 -2.83 -2.85
C TYR A 49 6.21 -1.92 -2.82
N ARG A 50 7.01 -2.04 -1.77
CA ARG A 50 8.28 -1.31 -1.62
C ARG A 50 9.41 -2.29 -1.38
N LEU A 51 10.50 -2.11 -2.12
CA LEU A 51 11.74 -2.85 -1.92
C LEU A 51 12.77 -1.91 -1.30
N TRP A 52 13.30 -2.29 -0.14
CA TRP A 52 14.30 -1.52 0.60
C TRP A 52 15.66 -2.22 0.56
N ASP A 53 16.73 -1.47 0.30
CA ASP A 53 18.11 -1.87 0.59
C ASP A 53 18.41 -1.61 2.07
N LEU A 54 19.01 -2.58 2.75
CA LEU A 54 19.46 -2.49 4.14
C LEU A 54 20.98 -2.69 4.25
N THR A 55 21.71 -2.74 3.13
CA THR A 55 23.14 -3.07 3.09
C THR A 55 24.01 -2.04 3.80
N SER A 56 23.68 -0.75 3.67
CA SER A 56 24.41 0.37 4.30
C SER A 56 24.06 0.58 5.78
N GLY A 57 23.10 -0.17 6.32
CA GLY A 57 22.53 0.06 7.66
C GLY A 57 21.49 1.18 7.72
N VAL A 58 21.41 2.03 6.68
CA VAL A 58 20.33 3.00 6.47
C VAL A 58 19.39 2.42 5.41
N PRO A 59 18.08 2.26 5.71
CA PRO A 59 17.14 1.77 4.72
C PRO A 59 16.99 2.73 3.54
N GLU A 60 17.31 2.27 2.33
CA GLU A 60 17.15 3.03 1.08
C GLU A 60 16.07 2.39 0.22
N LEU A 61 15.12 3.19 -0.30
CA LEU A 61 14.07 2.67 -1.17
C LEU A 61 14.65 2.41 -2.57
N ILE A 62 14.64 1.15 -3.01
CA ILE A 62 15.13 0.73 -4.32
C ILE A 62 14.00 0.80 -5.36
N ASP A 63 12.81 0.32 -4.98
CA ASP A 63 11.68 0.20 -5.90
C ASP A 63 10.35 0.44 -5.17
N GLU A 64 9.40 1.03 -5.89
CA GLU A 64 8.03 1.24 -5.45
C GLU A 64 7.07 0.96 -6.61
N GLN A 65 6.13 0.04 -6.36
CA GLN A 65 5.10 -0.31 -7.32
C GLN A 65 3.73 -0.20 -6.67
N ARG A 66 2.79 0.41 -7.39
CA ARG A 66 1.42 0.61 -6.92
C ARG A 66 0.42 -0.05 -7.86
N PHE A 67 -0.50 -0.81 -7.29
CA PHE A 67 -1.50 -1.57 -8.01
C PHE A 67 -2.89 -1.13 -7.59
N ASP A 68 -3.75 -0.86 -8.57
CA ASP A 68 -5.17 -0.63 -8.32
C ASP A 68 -5.82 -1.95 -7.86
N ARG A 69 -6.54 -1.86 -6.74
CA ARG A 69 -7.28 -2.96 -6.10
C ARG A 69 -8.71 -2.55 -5.77
N THR A 70 -9.23 -1.52 -6.44
CA THR A 70 -10.57 -0.97 -6.22
C THR A 70 -11.66 -2.03 -6.41
N ILE A 71 -11.44 -3.02 -7.28
CA ILE A 71 -12.36 -4.16 -7.46
C ILE A 71 -12.63 -4.96 -6.16
N LEU A 72 -11.76 -4.88 -5.16
CA LEU A 72 -11.95 -5.59 -3.89
C LEU A 72 -12.98 -4.90 -2.96
N ILE A 73 -13.32 -3.64 -3.23
CA ILE A 73 -14.26 -2.85 -2.42
C ILE A 73 -15.56 -2.50 -3.15
N GLN A 74 -15.66 -2.81 -4.45
CA GLN A 74 -16.88 -2.68 -5.26
C GLN A 74 -17.95 -3.70 -4.86
#